data_AF-A0A7V3DI42-F1
#
_entry.id   AF-A0A7V3DI42-F1
#
_cell.length_a   1.000
_cell.length_b   1.000
_cell.length_c   1.000
_cell.angle_alpha   90.00
_cell.angle_beta   90.00
_cell.angle_gamma   90.00
#
_symmetry.space_group_name_H-M   'P 1'
#
loop_
_entity.id
_entity.type
_entity.pdbx_description
1 polymer ?
#
loop_
_entity_poly.entity_id
_entity_poly.type
_entity_poly.pdbx_seq_one_letter_code
_entity_poly.pdbx_strand_id
1 'polypeptide(L)'
;MNRDAPMRTAGRIAAWFFGALLWLAVVCLALEAWERYRIPRAEQAARAYGDKRMAEGYARNLAILQATPPPPLPDFAPKELPGRDEFAGRDEPGRMRLAAQRSETIFLCNDRGIVQAVYPGGDSAAVEALAARITTGAPLHGAFPDAERQDAASAFQTAVSEKNRQTRDYPLPLANGSLNVFEFTFIPLPAAAAPVAVFVRDSIWDVLWKKFRPHVYRDDPYIFWTNTQGFRGDEIALPKPAGLYRIVCIGGSTTAEGPRNDLTYPAILERMARKKLGTDRIEAVNAGVFALNSFGETERFDDYLRLQPDLIVHYNLVNDLNNLKDWMQPKSAFAEPLKTLKWIGRKSSFLYNRFNRLLMLSETEMEARLREGIIANLRTMASRAQTAGVQMAVCSFAYPAVEIMSQTEKDFFNWRMNTGFSGGIVTIETYAWVVEIYNRLVRDLCREHGLIYIPVAERLRGGTEAYSDQCHMFLNAMQRKAEIIAETVTAHIQIE
;
A
#
# COMPACT_ATOMS: atom_id res chain seq x y z
N MET A 1 41.50 -66.92 10.57
CA MET A 1 40.67 -65.83 11.11
C MET A 1 41.33 -64.51 10.76
N ASN A 2 40.83 -63.79 9.75
CA ASN A 2 41.33 -62.45 9.41
C ASN A 2 40.22 -61.45 9.74
N ARG A 3 40.21 -60.92 10.97
CA ARG A 3 39.17 -60.00 11.47
C ARG A 3 39.33 -58.56 10.92
N ASP A 4 40.40 -58.28 10.17
CA ASP A 4 40.78 -56.91 9.77
C ASP A 4 40.30 -56.46 8.37
N ALA A 5 39.79 -57.38 7.54
CA ALA A 5 39.32 -57.06 6.19
C ALA A 5 38.06 -56.15 6.14
N PRO A 6 37.00 -56.36 6.93
CA PRO A 6 35.79 -55.52 6.86
C PRO A 6 36.00 -54.11 7.44
N MET A 7 36.89 -53.94 8.42
CA MET A 7 37.19 -52.64 9.03
C MET A 7 37.89 -51.66 8.07
N ARG A 8 38.78 -52.15 7.18
CA ARG A 8 39.48 -51.31 6.19
C ARG A 8 38.55 -50.79 5.09
N THR A 9 37.54 -51.56 4.71
CA THR A 9 36.54 -51.15 3.70
C THR A 9 35.57 -50.11 4.26
N ALA A 10 35.11 -50.29 5.51
CA ALA A 10 34.28 -49.31 6.20
C ALA A 10 34.99 -47.96 6.40
N GLY A 11 36.28 -47.98 6.78
CA GLY A 11 37.09 -46.76 6.93
C GLY A 11 37.29 -45.99 5.62
N ARG A 12 37.46 -46.68 4.49
CA ARG A 12 37.55 -46.04 3.16
C ARG A 12 36.21 -45.43 2.75
N ILE A 13 35.10 -46.15 2.94
CA ILE A 13 33.75 -45.63 2.64
C ILE A 13 33.46 -44.39 3.49
N ALA A 14 33.78 -44.42 4.79
CA ALA A 14 33.65 -43.26 5.66
C ALA A 14 34.51 -42.08 5.18
N ALA A 15 35.77 -42.31 4.79
CA ALA A 15 36.64 -41.25 4.26
C ALA A 15 36.11 -40.63 2.96
N TRP A 16 35.61 -41.44 2.02
CA TRP A 16 34.96 -40.95 0.80
C TRP A 16 33.69 -40.15 1.11
N PHE A 17 32.89 -40.62 2.06
CA PHE A 17 31.67 -39.94 2.50
C PHE A 17 31.99 -38.58 3.14
N PHE A 18 32.91 -38.52 4.10
CA PHE A 18 33.33 -37.27 4.72
C PHE A 18 34.02 -36.32 3.72
N GLY A 19 34.82 -36.86 2.79
CA GLY A 19 35.41 -36.08 1.70
C GLY A 19 34.36 -35.47 0.77
N ALA A 20 33.34 -36.23 0.40
CA ALA A 20 32.21 -35.74 -0.41
C ALA A 20 31.41 -34.66 0.34
N LEU A 21 31.14 -34.86 1.64
CA LEU A 21 30.48 -33.85 2.48
C LEU A 21 31.29 -32.55 2.59
N LEU A 22 32.61 -32.65 2.72
CA LEU A 22 33.49 -31.48 2.74
C LEU A 22 33.43 -30.71 1.41
N TRP A 23 33.52 -31.42 0.28
CA TRP A 23 33.41 -30.78 -1.04
C TRP A 23 32.03 -30.15 -1.27
N LEU A 24 30.96 -30.80 -0.80
CA LEU A 24 29.62 -30.21 -0.85
C LEU A 24 29.55 -28.91 -0.04
N ALA A 25 30.12 -28.90 1.17
CA ALA A 25 30.18 -27.69 2.00
C ALA A 25 30.98 -26.56 1.31
N VAL A 26 32.11 -26.88 0.68
CA VAL A 26 32.91 -25.92 -0.10
C VAL A 26 32.09 -25.34 -1.26
N VAL A 27 31.37 -26.18 -2.01
CA VAL A 27 30.51 -25.72 -3.11
C VAL A 27 29.39 -24.82 -2.59
N CYS A 28 28.71 -25.20 -1.50
CA CYS A 28 27.67 -24.37 -0.90
C CYS A 28 28.20 -23.00 -0.45
N LEU A 29 29.37 -22.96 0.19
CA LEU A 29 30.02 -21.70 0.60
C LEU A 29 30.43 -20.86 -0.61
N ALA A 30 30.93 -21.48 -1.68
CA ALA A 30 31.29 -20.78 -2.91
C ALA A 30 30.07 -20.17 -3.60
N LEU A 31 28.95 -20.89 -3.67
CA LEU A 31 27.68 -20.39 -4.22
C LEU A 31 27.11 -19.24 -3.39
N GLU A 32 27.15 -19.34 -2.06
CA GLU A 32 26.73 -18.28 -1.15
C GLU A 32 27.61 -17.04 -1.28
N ALA A 33 28.93 -17.22 -1.33
CA ALA A 33 29.89 -16.13 -1.51
C ALA A 33 29.72 -15.44 -2.87
N TRP A 34 29.53 -16.22 -3.93
CA TRP A 34 29.27 -15.70 -5.27
C TRP A 34 27.97 -14.89 -5.32
N GLU A 35 26.87 -15.41 -4.75
CA GLU A 35 25.60 -14.70 -4.75
C GLU A 35 25.68 -13.41 -3.94
N ARG A 36 26.33 -13.42 -2.77
CA ARG A 36 26.58 -12.21 -1.96
C ARG A 36 27.44 -11.18 -2.69
N TYR A 37 28.43 -11.63 -3.46
CA TYR A 37 29.25 -10.76 -4.29
C TYR A 37 28.45 -10.16 -5.46
N ARG A 38 27.50 -10.91 -6.02
CA ARG A 38 26.66 -10.50 -7.15
C ARG A 38 25.57 -9.50 -6.75
N ILE A 39 24.91 -9.72 -5.61
CA ILE A 39 23.71 -8.97 -5.19
C ILE A 39 23.89 -7.45 -5.27
N PRO A 40 24.93 -6.82 -4.68
CA PRO A 40 25.05 -5.36 -4.73
C PRO A 40 25.09 -4.79 -6.15
N ARG A 41 25.70 -5.51 -7.09
CA ARG A 41 25.76 -5.10 -8.51
C ARG A 41 24.41 -5.28 -9.20
N ALA A 42 23.73 -6.39 -8.92
CA ALA A 42 22.38 -6.63 -9.43
C ALA A 42 21.39 -5.58 -8.91
N GLU A 43 21.45 -5.24 -7.62
CA GLU A 43 20.64 -4.19 -7.02
C GLU A 43 20.95 -2.81 -7.62
N GLN A 44 22.22 -2.47 -7.84
CA GLN A 44 22.58 -1.22 -8.50
C GLN A 44 22.01 -1.12 -9.92
N ALA A 45 22.12 -2.19 -10.71
CA ALA A 45 21.55 -2.25 -12.04
C ALA A 45 20.01 -2.19 -12.01
N ALA A 46 19.39 -2.89 -11.06
CA ALA A 46 17.95 -2.90 -10.85
C ALA A 46 17.41 -1.54 -10.42
N ARG A 47 18.13 -0.79 -9.57
CA ARG A 47 17.79 0.59 -9.19
C ARG A 47 17.87 1.53 -10.40
N ALA A 48 18.98 1.51 -11.14
CA ALA A 48 19.13 2.36 -12.33
C ALA A 48 18.08 2.05 -13.40
N TYR A 49 17.75 0.77 -13.58
CA TYR A 49 16.66 0.33 -14.44
C TYR A 49 15.30 0.84 -13.93
N GLY A 50 15.04 0.66 -12.63
CA GLY A 50 13.84 1.10 -11.94
C GLY A 50 13.61 2.60 -12.06
N ASP A 51 14.61 3.41 -11.72
CA ASP A 51 14.53 4.87 -11.77
C ASP A 51 14.14 5.37 -13.16
N LYS A 52 14.76 4.79 -14.21
CA LYS A 52 14.40 5.07 -15.60
C LYS A 52 12.95 4.71 -15.91
N ARG A 53 12.52 3.49 -15.56
CA ARG A 53 11.17 3.00 -15.87
C ARG A 53 10.08 3.74 -15.09
N MET A 54 10.37 4.09 -13.85
CA MET A 54 9.50 4.93 -13.02
C MET A 54 9.34 6.33 -13.63
N ALA A 55 10.42 6.96 -14.07
CA ALA A 55 10.36 8.26 -14.75
C ALA A 55 9.51 8.18 -16.04
N GLU A 56 9.71 7.15 -16.85
CA GLU A 56 8.90 6.92 -18.07
C GLU A 56 7.42 6.69 -17.73
N GLY A 57 7.11 5.92 -16.69
CA GLY A 57 5.73 5.68 -16.23
C GLY A 57 5.05 6.93 -15.70
N TYR A 58 5.75 7.73 -14.89
CA TYR A 58 5.23 9.00 -14.40
C TYR A 58 5.05 10.04 -15.51
N ALA A 59 5.93 10.05 -16.52
CA ALA A 59 5.75 10.89 -17.70
C ALA A 59 4.47 10.52 -18.47
N ARG A 60 4.17 9.22 -18.61
CA ARG A 60 2.88 8.76 -19.18
C ARG A 60 1.69 9.18 -18.31
N ASN A 61 1.79 9.06 -16.99
CA ASN A 61 0.74 9.52 -16.09
C ASN A 61 0.47 11.01 -16.24
N LEU A 62 1.53 11.82 -16.31
CA LEU A 62 1.44 13.26 -16.49
C LEU A 62 0.77 13.62 -17.82
N ALA A 63 1.11 12.92 -18.91
CA ALA A 63 0.47 13.13 -20.21
C ALA A 63 -1.04 12.86 -20.17
N ILE A 64 -1.47 11.78 -19.50
CA ILE A 64 -2.89 11.46 -19.32
C ILE A 64 -3.57 12.52 -18.44
N LEU A 65 -2.92 12.97 -17.37
CA LEU A 65 -3.43 13.99 -16.47
C LEU A 65 -3.63 15.33 -17.21
N GLN A 66 -2.68 15.73 -18.05
CA GLN A 66 -2.75 16.95 -18.86
C GLN A 66 -3.81 16.85 -19.97
N ALA A 67 -4.00 15.66 -20.55
CA ALA A 67 -5.01 15.42 -21.58
C ALA A 67 -6.44 15.28 -21.02
N THR A 68 -6.60 15.06 -19.71
CA THR A 68 -7.90 14.88 -19.05
C THR A 68 -8.30 16.16 -18.31
N PRO A 69 -9.30 16.91 -18.79
CA PRO A 69 -9.76 18.13 -18.11
C PRO A 69 -10.06 17.87 -16.62
N PRO A 70 -9.63 18.75 -15.70
CA PRO A 70 -9.94 18.57 -14.30
C PRO A 70 -11.44 18.64 -14.04
N PRO A 71 -12.00 17.76 -13.19
CA PRO A 71 -13.35 17.94 -12.71
C PRO A 71 -13.42 19.22 -11.87
N PRO A 72 -14.62 19.81 -11.71
CA PRO A 72 -14.83 20.87 -10.73
C PRO A 72 -14.33 20.42 -9.35
N LEU A 73 -13.63 21.32 -8.64
CA LEU A 73 -13.26 21.07 -7.25
C LEU A 73 -14.52 21.11 -6.37
N PRO A 74 -14.56 20.38 -5.25
CA PRO A 74 -15.68 20.47 -4.32
C PRO A 74 -15.81 21.89 -3.77
N ASP A 75 -17.03 22.31 -3.42
CA ASP A 75 -17.32 23.68 -2.97
C ASP A 75 -16.53 24.10 -1.72
N PHE A 76 -16.12 23.14 -0.89
CA PHE A 76 -15.30 23.35 0.30
C PHE A 76 -13.80 23.41 0.01
N ALA A 77 -13.36 23.17 -1.23
CA ALA A 77 -11.96 23.34 -1.59
C ALA A 77 -11.56 24.83 -1.51
N PRO A 78 -10.37 25.14 -0.96
CA PRO A 78 -9.87 26.50 -0.95
C PRO A 78 -9.64 27.00 -2.37
N LYS A 79 -10.01 28.27 -2.64
CA LYS A 79 -9.84 28.90 -3.97
C LYS A 79 -8.37 29.06 -4.34
N GLU A 80 -7.53 29.35 -3.36
CA GLU A 80 -6.08 29.45 -3.49
C GLU A 80 -5.44 28.74 -2.31
N LEU A 81 -4.43 27.90 -2.57
CA LEU A 81 -3.65 27.26 -1.54
C LEU A 81 -2.15 27.48 -1.84
N PRO A 82 -1.49 28.46 -1.20
CA PRO A 82 -0.08 28.78 -1.47
C PRO A 82 0.84 27.62 -1.11
N GLY A 83 1.96 27.47 -1.82
CA GLY A 83 2.92 26.39 -1.62
C GLY A 83 3.61 26.46 -0.26
N ARG A 84 3.91 25.30 0.33
CA ARG A 84 4.66 25.26 1.61
C ARG A 84 6.12 25.69 1.46
N ASP A 85 6.68 25.54 0.26
CA ASP A 85 8.01 26.00 -0.13
C ASP A 85 8.15 27.54 -0.11
N GLU A 86 7.05 28.27 -0.22
CA GLU A 86 7.03 29.73 -0.11
C GLU A 86 7.39 30.23 1.29
N PHE A 87 7.32 29.39 2.33
CA PHE A 87 7.60 29.77 3.71
C PHE A 87 8.99 30.40 3.90
N ALA A 88 10.00 29.85 3.21
CA ALA A 88 11.38 30.32 3.31
C ALA A 88 11.54 31.76 2.80
N GLY A 89 10.79 32.14 1.77
CA GLY A 89 10.89 33.45 1.11
C GLY A 89 10.03 34.54 1.73
N ARG A 90 9.21 34.22 2.74
CA ARG A 90 8.27 35.15 3.37
C ARG A 90 8.84 35.77 4.65
N ASP A 91 8.49 37.03 4.90
CA ASP A 91 8.72 37.73 6.16
C ASP A 91 7.77 37.23 7.27
N GLU A 92 7.96 37.69 8.52
CA GLU A 92 7.16 37.23 9.67
C GLU A 92 5.63 37.42 9.44
N PRO A 93 5.13 38.59 9.01
CA PRO A 93 3.71 38.74 8.64
C PRO A 93 3.28 37.82 7.49
N GLY A 94 4.14 37.61 6.49
CA GLY A 94 3.89 36.71 5.36
C GLY A 94 3.80 35.24 5.75
N ARG A 95 4.59 34.80 6.73
CA ARG A 95 4.54 33.45 7.30
C ARG A 95 3.28 33.23 8.12
N MET A 96 2.84 34.21 8.91
CA MET A 96 1.54 34.16 9.60
C MET A 96 0.38 34.07 8.61
N ARG A 97 0.41 34.88 7.53
CA ARG A 97 -0.60 34.79 6.46
C ARG A 97 -0.58 33.42 5.78
N LEU A 98 0.60 32.86 5.52
CA LEU A 98 0.75 31.54 4.92
C LEU A 98 0.12 30.45 5.81
N ALA A 99 0.38 30.47 7.12
CA ALA A 99 -0.22 29.54 8.09
C ALA A 99 -1.75 29.60 8.04
N ALA A 100 -2.32 30.81 8.10
CA ALA A 100 -3.77 31.02 8.04
C ALA A 100 -4.39 30.61 6.69
N GLN A 101 -3.76 30.96 5.56
CA GLN A 101 -4.26 30.59 4.22
C GLN A 101 -4.26 29.07 3.99
N ARG A 102 -3.35 28.35 4.63
CA ARG A 102 -3.24 26.89 4.52
C ARG A 102 -4.02 26.14 5.59
N SER A 103 -4.63 26.84 6.53
CA SER A 103 -5.29 26.22 7.68
C SER A 103 -4.35 25.29 8.47
N GLU A 104 -3.06 25.65 8.54
CA GLU A 104 -1.96 24.83 9.06
C GLU A 104 -1.23 25.60 10.15
N THR A 105 -0.96 24.96 11.29
CA THR A 105 -0.04 25.53 12.27
C THR A 105 1.39 25.17 11.87
N ILE A 106 2.28 26.15 11.83
CA ILE A 106 3.67 25.95 11.39
C ILE A 106 4.59 26.11 12.59
N PHE A 107 5.46 25.13 12.81
CA PHE A 107 6.54 25.19 13.79
C PHE A 107 7.86 25.36 13.05
N LEU A 108 8.57 26.46 13.32
CA LEU A 108 9.94 26.63 12.85
C LEU A 108 10.88 26.01 13.87
N CYS A 109 11.62 24.99 13.46
CA CYS A 109 12.55 24.26 14.30
C CYS A 109 13.99 24.42 13.80
N ASN A 110 14.96 24.37 14.72
CA ASN A 110 16.38 24.25 14.34
C ASN A 110 16.71 22.82 13.85
N ASP A 111 17.96 22.59 13.45
CA ASP A 111 18.49 21.29 13.00
C ASP A 111 18.37 20.14 14.02
N ARG A 112 18.06 20.43 15.29
CA ARG A 112 17.84 19.44 16.36
C ARG A 112 16.36 19.23 16.71
N GLY A 113 15.43 19.86 15.97
CA GLY A 113 14.00 19.75 16.24
C GLY A 113 13.50 20.60 17.41
N ILE A 114 14.30 21.54 17.91
CA ILE A 114 13.88 22.49 18.94
C ILE A 114 13.08 23.62 18.30
N VAL A 115 11.88 23.85 18.82
CA VAL A 115 10.95 24.86 18.30
C VAL A 115 11.48 26.26 18.61
N GLN A 116 11.69 27.06 17.57
CA GLN A 116 12.16 28.45 17.65
C GLN A 116 11.01 29.45 17.55
N ALA A 117 10.02 29.17 16.71
CA ALA A 117 8.84 30.01 16.52
C ALA A 117 7.61 29.17 16.13
N VAL A 118 6.43 29.70 16.41
CA VAL A 118 5.14 29.09 16.08
C VAL A 118 4.28 30.09 15.32
N TYR A 119 3.72 29.66 14.21
CA TYR A 119 2.81 30.43 13.37
C TYR A 119 1.45 29.76 13.42
N PRO A 120 0.51 30.24 14.25
CA PRO A 120 -0.81 29.63 14.37
C PRO A 120 -1.62 29.87 13.09
N GLY A 121 -2.28 28.83 12.63
CA GLY A 121 -3.17 28.90 11.48
C GLY A 121 -4.14 27.72 11.37
N GLY A 122 -4.17 26.80 12.35
CA GLY A 122 -5.03 25.62 12.28
C GLY A 122 -6.51 25.96 12.44
N ASP A 123 -7.36 25.39 11.58
CA ASP A 123 -8.82 25.61 11.60
C ASP A 123 -9.60 24.63 12.51
N SER A 124 -8.88 23.85 13.31
CA SER A 124 -9.46 22.79 14.14
C SER A 124 -9.02 22.93 15.58
N ALA A 125 -9.98 22.85 16.50
CA ALA A 125 -9.74 22.87 17.94
C ALA A 125 -8.73 21.78 18.38
N ALA A 126 -8.66 20.65 17.66
CA ALA A 126 -7.68 19.61 17.91
C ALA A 126 -6.24 20.08 17.61
N VAL A 127 -6.05 20.81 16.50
CA VAL A 127 -4.74 21.36 16.09
C VAL A 127 -4.32 22.47 17.04
N GLU A 128 -5.26 23.35 17.43
CA GLU A 128 -5.00 24.40 18.43
C GLU A 128 -4.58 23.81 19.79
N ALA A 129 -5.31 22.78 20.26
CA ALA A 129 -4.99 22.09 21.51
C ALA A 129 -3.64 21.37 21.46
N LEU A 130 -3.28 20.78 20.31
CA LEU A 130 -1.96 20.21 20.09
C LEU A 130 -0.87 21.29 20.11
N ALA A 131 -1.09 22.41 19.41
CA ALA A 131 -0.13 23.50 19.33
C ALA A 131 0.14 24.14 20.70
N ALA A 132 -0.90 24.31 21.53
CA ALA A 132 -0.78 24.82 22.89
C ALA A 132 0.08 23.93 23.81
N ARG A 133 0.28 22.65 23.47
CA ARG A 133 1.16 21.73 24.22
C ARG A 133 2.62 21.78 23.77
N ILE A 134 2.92 22.45 22.67
CA ILE A 134 4.26 22.54 22.09
C ILE A 134 4.85 23.91 22.43
N THR A 135 5.90 23.91 23.26
CA THR A 135 6.54 25.14 23.75
C THR A 135 7.80 25.50 22.97
N THR A 136 7.99 26.78 22.68
CA THR A 136 9.26 27.30 22.16
C THR A 136 10.41 26.97 23.11
N GLY A 137 11.56 26.56 22.56
CA GLY A 137 12.73 26.11 23.32
C GLY A 137 12.73 24.63 23.67
N ALA A 138 11.67 23.88 23.36
CA ALA A 138 11.60 22.42 23.56
C ALA A 138 11.55 21.65 22.23
N PRO A 139 11.86 20.34 22.23
CA PRO A 139 11.67 19.48 21.05
C PRO A 139 10.20 19.41 20.62
N LEU A 140 9.92 19.52 19.32
CA LEU A 140 8.56 19.44 18.74
C LEU A 140 7.79 18.20 19.22
N HIS A 141 8.45 17.04 19.20
CA HIS A 141 7.87 15.74 19.55
C HIS A 141 7.97 15.43 21.06
N GLY A 142 8.37 16.39 21.90
CA GLY A 142 8.56 16.20 23.34
C GLY A 142 7.30 15.74 24.09
N ALA A 143 6.12 16.08 23.59
CA ALA A 143 4.84 15.70 24.19
C ALA A 143 4.18 14.46 23.56
N PHE A 144 4.85 13.78 22.62
CA PHE A 144 4.28 12.64 21.89
C PHE A 144 4.46 11.34 22.69
N PRO A 145 3.62 10.31 22.48
CA PRO A 145 3.91 8.96 22.98
C PRO A 145 5.19 8.39 22.34
N ASP A 146 5.80 7.39 22.95
CA ASP A 146 7.19 7.01 22.64
C ASP A 146 7.42 6.49 21.21
N ALA A 147 6.46 5.76 20.64
CA ALA A 147 6.58 5.26 19.28
C ALA A 147 6.54 6.42 18.26
N GLU A 148 5.55 7.31 18.37
CA GLU A 148 5.40 8.49 17.52
C GLU A 148 6.55 9.48 17.75
N ARG A 149 7.04 9.60 18.98
CA ARG A 149 8.21 10.42 19.34
C ARG A 149 9.46 9.96 18.60
N GLN A 150 9.73 8.65 18.58
CA GLN A 150 10.88 8.07 17.90
C GLN A 150 10.77 8.24 16.37
N ASP A 151 9.60 7.99 15.79
CA ASP A 151 9.40 8.22 14.35
C ASP A 151 9.52 9.70 13.98
N ALA A 152 8.95 10.62 14.77
CA ALA A 152 9.05 12.06 14.52
C ALA A 152 10.50 12.55 14.62
N ALA A 153 11.29 12.04 15.57
CA ALA A 153 12.71 12.33 15.66
C ALA A 153 13.47 11.82 14.42
N SER A 154 13.16 10.59 13.97
CA SER A 154 13.73 10.00 12.76
C SER A 154 13.38 10.81 11.50
N ALA A 155 12.11 11.17 11.32
CA ALA A 155 11.65 11.99 10.21
C ALA A 155 12.34 13.36 10.19
N PHE A 156 12.53 13.98 11.36
CA PHE A 156 13.28 15.22 11.47
C PHE A 156 14.74 15.05 11.04
N GLN A 157 15.41 14.00 11.55
CA GLN A 157 16.79 13.69 11.20
C GLN A 157 16.95 13.47 9.70
N THR A 158 16.07 12.69 9.07
CA THR A 158 16.04 12.47 7.62
C THR A 158 15.81 13.76 6.86
N ALA A 159 14.89 14.62 7.31
CA ALA A 159 14.62 15.90 6.66
C ALA A 159 15.87 16.80 6.63
N VAL A 160 16.62 16.84 7.73
CA VAL A 160 17.88 17.60 7.84
C VAL A 160 19.00 16.95 7.02
N SER A 161 19.24 15.66 7.20
CA SER A 161 20.41 14.97 6.62
C SER A 161 20.30 14.78 5.11
N GLU A 162 19.11 14.43 4.62
CA GLU A 162 18.86 14.17 3.20
C GLU A 162 18.34 15.39 2.46
N LYS A 163 18.05 16.50 3.18
CA LYS A 163 17.39 17.70 2.64
C LYS A 163 16.10 17.36 1.89
N ASN A 164 15.37 16.39 2.42
CA ASN A 164 14.19 15.83 1.78
C ASN A 164 12.94 16.06 2.61
N ARG A 165 11.82 16.38 1.96
CA ARG A 165 10.52 16.51 2.64
C ARG A 165 10.13 15.18 3.28
N GLN A 166 9.60 15.22 4.50
CA GLN A 166 8.94 14.09 5.13
C GLN A 166 7.47 14.42 5.41
N THR A 167 6.58 13.45 5.23
CA THR A 167 5.18 13.55 5.67
C THR A 167 4.88 12.35 6.57
N ARG A 168 4.22 12.57 7.71
CA ARG A 168 3.84 11.55 8.68
C ARG A 168 2.45 11.84 9.24
N ASP A 169 1.74 10.77 9.59
CA ASP A 169 0.44 10.83 10.25
C ASP A 169 0.57 10.23 11.66
N TYR A 170 0.32 11.04 12.69
CA TYR A 170 0.43 10.62 14.08
C TYR A 170 -0.94 10.59 14.77
N PRO A 171 -1.38 9.43 15.29
CA PRO A 171 -2.55 9.36 16.17
C PRO A 171 -2.12 9.83 17.57
N LEU A 172 -2.43 11.08 17.92
CA LEU A 172 -2.04 11.68 19.19
C LEU A 172 -3.26 11.86 20.12
N PRO A 173 -3.10 11.67 21.44
CA PRO A 173 -4.19 11.82 22.39
C PRO A 173 -4.56 13.30 22.57
N LEU A 174 -5.87 13.58 22.54
CA LEU A 174 -6.49 14.83 22.96
C LEU A 174 -6.63 14.89 24.49
N ALA A 175 -7.02 16.05 25.02
CA ALA A 175 -7.16 16.26 26.48
C ALA A 175 -8.19 15.34 27.14
N ASN A 176 -9.21 14.91 26.41
CA ASN A 176 -10.25 13.96 26.85
C ASN A 176 -9.82 12.48 26.72
N GLY A 177 -8.60 12.20 26.26
CA GLY A 177 -8.07 10.85 26.04
C GLY A 177 -8.42 10.21 24.70
N SER A 178 -9.32 10.80 23.89
CA SER A 178 -9.56 10.29 22.53
C SER A 178 -8.38 10.61 21.61
N LEU A 179 -8.16 9.77 20.59
CA LEU A 179 -7.12 10.03 19.59
C LEU A 179 -7.64 10.95 18.48
N ASN A 180 -6.77 11.83 17.98
CA ASN A 180 -6.94 12.52 16.70
C ASN A 180 -5.70 12.25 15.84
N VAL A 181 -5.89 12.04 14.54
CA VAL A 181 -4.77 11.82 13.62
C VAL A 181 -4.34 13.16 13.03
N PHE A 182 -3.09 13.53 13.25
CA PHE A 182 -2.49 14.77 12.77
C PHE A 182 -1.48 14.48 11.66
N GLU A 183 -1.53 15.25 10.58
CA GLU A 183 -0.52 15.21 9.52
C GLU A 183 0.59 16.21 9.85
N PHE A 184 1.83 15.74 9.81
CA PHE A 184 3.04 16.53 9.97
C PHE A 184 3.82 16.51 8.65
N THR A 185 4.05 17.67 8.05
CA THR A 185 4.91 17.84 6.88
C THR A 185 6.17 18.60 7.27
N PHE A 186 7.30 17.91 7.27
CA PHE A 186 8.63 18.45 7.58
C PHE A 186 9.29 18.95 6.31
N ILE A 187 9.55 20.25 6.23
CA ILE A 187 10.18 20.90 5.08
C ILE A 187 11.53 21.49 5.49
N PRO A 188 12.65 20.92 5.03
CA PRO A 188 13.96 21.51 5.26
C PRO A 188 14.08 22.83 4.50
N LEU A 189 14.55 23.88 5.19
CA LEU A 189 14.69 25.21 4.62
C LEU A 189 16.12 25.45 4.10
N PRO A 190 16.29 26.21 3.02
CA PRO A 190 17.59 26.49 2.42
C PRO A 190 18.36 27.55 3.23
N ALA A 191 18.86 27.21 4.41
CA ALA A 191 19.68 28.08 5.26
C ALA A 191 20.86 27.34 5.90
N ALA A 192 21.90 28.09 6.29
CA ALA A 192 23.15 27.52 6.82
C ALA A 192 22.96 26.69 8.10
N ALA A 193 22.00 27.07 8.94
CA ALA A 193 21.64 26.34 10.17
C ALA A 193 20.67 25.17 9.92
N ALA A 194 20.37 24.84 8.65
CA ALA A 194 19.45 23.78 8.23
C ALA A 194 18.14 23.69 9.04
N PRO A 195 17.41 24.80 9.27
CA PRO A 195 16.15 24.75 10.00
C PRO A 195 15.09 24.00 9.20
N VAL A 196 14.08 23.52 9.90
CA VAL A 196 12.96 22.77 9.32
C VAL A 196 11.66 23.48 9.70
N ALA A 197 10.83 23.80 8.71
CA ALA A 197 9.45 24.21 8.93
C ALA A 197 8.56 22.96 8.99
N VAL A 198 7.83 22.78 10.08
CA VAL A 198 6.93 21.65 10.26
C VAL A 198 5.48 22.14 10.23
N PHE A 199 4.77 21.79 9.16
CA PHE A 199 3.37 22.15 8.95
C PHE A 199 2.49 21.06 9.55
N VAL A 200 1.55 21.48 10.39
CA VAL A 200 0.68 20.58 11.16
C VAL A 200 -0.78 20.92 10.91
N ARG A 201 -1.56 19.90 10.59
CA ARG A 201 -3.02 19.98 10.41
C ARG A 201 -3.69 18.66 10.79
N ASP A 202 -5.02 18.65 10.81
CA ASP A 202 -5.75 17.38 10.84
C ASP A 202 -5.41 16.54 9.60
N SER A 203 -5.22 15.25 9.83
CA SER A 203 -4.90 14.31 8.75
C SER A 203 -6.10 14.03 7.86
N ILE A 204 -5.83 13.48 6.66
CA ILE A 204 -6.85 12.82 5.84
C ILE A 204 -7.50 11.65 6.57
N TRP A 205 -6.88 11.15 7.65
CA TRP A 205 -7.36 10.03 8.45
C TRP A 205 -8.30 10.50 9.58
N ASP A 206 -9.44 9.82 9.70
CA ASP A 206 -10.26 9.80 10.91
C ASP A 206 -9.72 8.73 11.87
N VAL A 207 -9.47 7.54 11.32
CA VAL A 207 -8.76 6.44 12.00
C VAL A 207 -7.65 5.98 11.08
N LEU A 208 -6.40 6.10 11.53
CA LEU A 208 -5.22 5.80 10.73
C LEU A 208 -5.30 4.39 10.12
N TRP A 209 -5.12 4.31 8.79
CA TRP A 209 -5.19 3.08 7.97
C TRP A 209 -6.54 2.36 7.94
N LYS A 210 -7.58 2.92 8.55
CA LYS A 210 -8.92 2.32 8.62
C LYS A 210 -9.99 3.19 8.00
N LYS A 211 -9.93 4.52 8.14
CA LYS A 211 -11.01 5.40 7.71
C LYS A 211 -10.50 6.79 7.37
N PHE A 212 -10.88 7.31 6.20
CA PHE A 212 -10.64 8.72 5.88
C PHE A 212 -11.66 9.63 6.57
N ARG A 213 -11.21 10.84 6.87
CA ARG A 213 -12.03 11.91 7.43
C ARG A 213 -12.98 12.47 6.35
N PRO A 214 -14.23 12.80 6.70
CA PRO A 214 -15.15 13.50 5.80
C PRO A 214 -14.64 14.89 5.38
N HIS A 215 -15.06 15.37 4.21
CA HIS A 215 -14.81 16.73 3.73
C HIS A 215 -13.34 17.17 3.79
N VAL A 216 -12.44 16.28 3.40
CA VAL A 216 -11.03 16.60 3.27
C VAL A 216 -10.74 17.03 1.84
N TYR A 217 -9.96 18.10 1.66
CA TYR A 217 -9.34 18.44 0.37
C TYR A 217 -7.82 18.54 0.52
N ARG A 218 -7.08 18.03 -0.46
CA ARG A 218 -5.62 18.08 -0.59
C ARG A 218 -5.26 18.28 -2.05
N ASP A 219 -4.24 19.09 -2.31
CA ASP A 219 -3.63 19.31 -3.63
C ASP A 219 -2.15 18.91 -3.66
N ASP A 220 -1.61 18.48 -2.52
CA ASP A 220 -0.20 18.16 -2.32
C ASP A 220 -0.07 16.84 -1.53
N PRO A 221 0.59 15.79 -2.08
CA PRO A 221 1.30 15.75 -3.37
C PRO A 221 0.42 15.42 -4.58
N TYR A 222 -0.88 15.22 -4.39
CA TYR A 222 -1.85 14.94 -5.45
C TYR A 222 -3.22 15.47 -5.05
N ILE A 223 -4.11 15.60 -6.04
CA ILE A 223 -5.46 16.12 -5.81
C ILE A 223 -6.33 15.00 -5.22
N PHE A 224 -6.74 15.18 -3.98
CA PHE A 224 -7.51 14.21 -3.22
C PHE A 224 -8.60 14.92 -2.44
N TRP A 225 -9.82 14.39 -2.52
CA TRP A 225 -10.87 14.78 -1.61
C TRP A 225 -11.79 13.64 -1.23
N THR A 226 -12.46 13.81 -0.09
CA THR A 226 -13.49 12.90 0.41
C THR A 226 -14.81 13.62 0.58
N ASN A 227 -15.90 12.87 0.39
CA ASN A 227 -17.26 13.38 0.59
C ASN A 227 -17.67 13.44 2.06
N THR A 228 -18.92 13.86 2.32
CA THR A 228 -19.55 13.88 3.66
C THR A 228 -19.46 12.56 4.43
N GLN A 229 -19.30 11.42 3.76
CA GLN A 229 -19.23 10.08 4.38
C GLN A 229 -17.79 9.61 4.61
N GLY A 230 -16.78 10.37 4.16
CA GLY A 230 -15.37 9.99 4.26
C GLY A 230 -14.93 8.99 3.19
N PHE A 231 -15.66 8.88 2.07
CA PHE A 231 -15.22 8.11 0.89
C PHE A 231 -14.58 9.02 -0.13
N ARG A 232 -13.61 8.50 -0.90
CA ARG A 232 -12.87 9.29 -1.90
C ARG A 232 -13.82 9.60 -3.06
N GLY A 233 -13.94 10.87 -3.46
CA GLY A 233 -14.78 11.26 -4.59
C GLY A 233 -15.86 12.27 -4.22
N ASP A 234 -16.82 12.40 -5.14
CA ASP A 234 -17.91 13.38 -5.07
C ASP A 234 -18.95 13.03 -4.00
N GLU A 235 -19.81 14.00 -3.71
CA GLU A 235 -20.90 13.83 -2.76
C GLU A 235 -21.90 12.75 -3.20
N ILE A 236 -22.39 12.00 -2.21
CA ILE A 236 -23.31 10.90 -2.43
C ILE A 236 -24.62 11.23 -1.73
N ALA A 237 -25.73 11.19 -2.48
CA ALA A 237 -27.05 11.36 -1.90
C ALA A 237 -27.43 10.14 -1.04
N LEU A 238 -27.82 10.41 0.20
CA LEU A 238 -28.39 9.45 1.16
C LEU A 238 -29.71 10.01 1.72
N PRO A 239 -30.85 9.30 1.60
CA PRO A 239 -31.01 7.98 0.98
C PRO A 239 -30.72 7.98 -0.54
N LYS A 240 -30.41 6.81 -1.12
CA LYS A 240 -30.12 6.66 -2.55
C LYS A 240 -31.33 7.11 -3.38
N PRO A 241 -31.15 8.02 -4.37
CA PRO A 241 -32.22 8.40 -5.29
C PRO A 241 -32.83 7.20 -6.03
N ALA A 242 -34.14 7.25 -6.27
CA ALA A 242 -34.84 6.19 -7.00
C ALA A 242 -34.34 6.08 -8.46
N GLY A 243 -34.16 4.84 -8.94
CA GLY A 243 -33.70 4.55 -10.29
C GLY A 243 -32.19 4.77 -10.52
N LEU A 244 -31.42 5.08 -9.48
CA LEU A 244 -29.96 5.17 -9.52
C LEU A 244 -29.34 3.82 -9.16
N TYR A 245 -28.46 3.30 -10.02
CA TYR A 245 -27.67 2.10 -9.76
C TYR A 245 -26.33 2.47 -9.13
N ARG A 246 -26.10 2.06 -7.89
CA ARG A 246 -24.91 2.40 -7.09
C ARG A 246 -23.96 1.22 -6.97
N ILE A 247 -22.77 1.39 -7.51
CA ILE A 247 -21.65 0.46 -7.38
C ILE A 247 -20.74 0.96 -6.25
N VAL A 248 -20.46 0.14 -5.23
CA VAL A 248 -19.50 0.47 -4.18
C VAL A 248 -18.24 -0.36 -4.37
N CYS A 249 -17.15 0.31 -4.76
CA CYS A 249 -15.85 -0.30 -4.95
C CYS A 249 -15.08 -0.33 -3.62
N ILE A 250 -14.91 -1.51 -3.04
CA ILE A 250 -14.18 -1.70 -1.77
C ILE A 250 -12.77 -2.25 -2.03
N GLY A 251 -11.83 -1.88 -1.17
CA GLY A 251 -10.47 -2.40 -1.25
C GLY A 251 -9.46 -1.59 -0.45
N GLY A 252 -8.18 -1.88 -0.73
CA GLY A 252 -7.03 -1.18 -0.18
C GLY A 252 -6.62 0.04 -1.00
N SER A 253 -5.31 0.33 -0.97
CA SER A 253 -4.70 1.38 -1.79
C SER A 253 -4.91 1.18 -3.28
N THR A 254 -4.97 -0.07 -3.77
CA THR A 254 -5.21 -0.38 -5.18
C THR A 254 -6.64 -0.08 -5.67
N THR A 255 -7.55 0.26 -4.75
CA THR A 255 -8.87 0.81 -5.06
C THR A 255 -8.91 2.32 -4.88
N ALA A 256 -8.24 2.81 -3.83
CA ALA A 256 -8.16 4.23 -3.56
C ALA A 256 -7.25 4.98 -4.55
N GLU A 257 -6.23 4.36 -5.15
CA GLU A 257 -5.16 5.00 -5.92
C GLU A 257 -5.63 5.85 -7.11
N GLY A 258 -4.79 6.83 -7.46
CA GLY A 258 -5.01 7.76 -8.56
C GLY A 258 -4.54 9.17 -8.20
N PRO A 259 -3.99 9.94 -9.17
CA PRO A 259 -3.47 11.29 -8.94
C PRO A 259 -4.59 12.34 -8.77
N ARG A 260 -5.82 12.00 -9.15
CA ARG A 260 -7.03 12.82 -9.05
C ARG A 260 -8.24 11.89 -8.93
N ASN A 261 -9.31 12.32 -8.27
CA ASN A 261 -10.44 11.43 -7.95
C ASN A 261 -11.13 10.82 -9.20
N ASP A 262 -11.27 11.59 -10.28
CA ASP A 262 -11.83 11.16 -11.58
C ASP A 262 -10.91 10.19 -12.37
N LEU A 263 -9.65 10.09 -11.96
CA LEU A 263 -8.64 9.18 -12.53
C LEU A 263 -8.42 7.91 -11.68
N THR A 264 -9.25 7.70 -10.66
CA THR A 264 -9.31 6.43 -9.93
C THR A 264 -10.05 5.38 -10.76
N TYR A 265 -9.76 4.09 -10.55
CA TYR A 265 -10.46 3.04 -11.30
C TYR A 265 -12.00 3.09 -11.09
N PRO A 266 -12.56 3.37 -9.89
CA PRO A 266 -14.01 3.46 -9.71
C PRO A 266 -14.64 4.59 -10.53
N ALA A 267 -14.00 5.77 -10.58
CA ALA A 267 -14.51 6.87 -11.40
C ALA A 267 -14.43 6.55 -12.91
N ILE A 268 -13.37 5.87 -13.35
CA ILE A 268 -13.26 5.42 -14.75
C ILE A 268 -14.34 4.36 -15.07
N LEU A 269 -14.58 3.43 -14.15
CA LEU A 269 -15.66 2.44 -14.23
C LEU A 269 -17.02 3.12 -14.40
N GLU A 270 -17.35 4.12 -13.58
CA GLU A 270 -18.61 4.87 -13.69
C GLU A 270 -18.79 5.45 -15.09
N ARG A 271 -17.80 6.22 -15.59
CA ARG A 271 -17.89 6.82 -16.93
C ARG A 271 -18.04 5.77 -18.03
N MET A 272 -17.33 4.66 -17.93
CA MET A 272 -17.40 3.57 -18.90
C MET A 272 -18.76 2.88 -18.86
N ALA A 273 -19.31 2.62 -17.66
CA ALA A 273 -20.62 2.01 -17.49
C ALA A 273 -21.73 2.91 -18.03
N ARG A 274 -21.73 4.21 -17.67
CA ARG A 274 -22.64 5.22 -18.20
C ARG A 274 -22.61 5.29 -19.72
N LYS A 275 -21.41 5.39 -20.30
CA LYS A 275 -21.22 5.43 -21.76
C LYS A 275 -21.74 4.16 -22.44
N LYS A 276 -21.43 2.99 -21.90
CA LYS A 276 -21.82 1.69 -22.50
C LYS A 276 -23.33 1.46 -22.43
N LEU A 277 -23.98 1.89 -21.36
CA LEU A 277 -25.41 1.69 -21.13
C LEU A 277 -26.28 2.89 -21.58
N GLY A 278 -25.68 3.99 -22.01
CA GLY A 278 -26.39 5.17 -22.51
C GLY A 278 -27.23 5.87 -21.44
N THR A 279 -26.78 5.88 -20.19
CA THR A 279 -27.49 6.48 -19.05
C THR A 279 -26.53 7.24 -18.12
N ASP A 280 -27.05 8.23 -17.40
CA ASP A 280 -26.34 8.88 -16.29
C ASP A 280 -26.75 8.32 -14.91
N ARG A 281 -27.66 7.34 -14.88
CA ARG A 281 -28.21 6.74 -13.65
C ARG A 281 -27.34 5.63 -13.05
N ILE A 282 -26.03 5.74 -13.20
CA ILE A 282 -25.06 4.84 -12.59
C ILE A 282 -24.06 5.69 -11.84
N GLU A 283 -23.73 5.34 -10.61
CA GLU A 283 -22.63 5.95 -9.87
C GLU A 283 -21.71 4.89 -9.27
N ALA A 284 -20.42 5.18 -9.19
CA ALA A 284 -19.43 4.33 -8.55
C ALA A 284 -18.75 5.06 -7.39
N VAL A 285 -18.91 4.52 -6.19
CA VAL A 285 -18.29 5.05 -4.97
C VAL A 285 -16.93 4.41 -4.77
N ASN A 286 -15.89 5.23 -4.62
CA ASN A 286 -14.57 4.75 -4.22
C ASN A 286 -14.50 4.64 -2.68
N ALA A 287 -14.76 3.44 -2.19
CA ALA A 287 -14.66 3.08 -0.78
C ALA A 287 -13.33 2.38 -0.44
N GLY A 288 -12.32 2.55 -1.30
CA GLY A 288 -10.96 2.09 -1.03
C GLY A 288 -10.29 2.90 0.08
N VAL A 289 -9.47 2.25 0.90
CA VAL A 289 -8.72 2.89 1.99
C VAL A 289 -7.27 2.43 1.96
N PHE A 290 -6.30 3.36 2.05
CA PHE A 290 -4.88 2.98 1.99
C PHE A 290 -4.52 1.99 3.12
N ALA A 291 -3.71 0.99 2.79
CA ALA A 291 -3.26 -0.08 3.69
C ALA A 291 -4.35 -0.99 4.31
N LEU A 292 -5.64 -0.80 3.99
CA LEU A 292 -6.72 -1.64 4.51
C LEU A 292 -6.61 -3.08 3.96
N ASN A 293 -6.84 -4.07 4.82
CA ASN A 293 -6.86 -5.50 4.48
C ASN A 293 -8.30 -6.06 4.57
N SER A 294 -8.49 -7.32 4.16
CA SER A 294 -9.82 -7.95 4.12
C SER A 294 -10.52 -8.03 5.49
N PHE A 295 -9.76 -8.09 6.58
CA PHE A 295 -10.32 -8.05 7.93
C PHE A 295 -10.91 -6.66 8.24
N GLY A 296 -10.15 -5.60 7.97
CA GLY A 296 -10.63 -4.22 8.14
C GLY A 296 -11.82 -3.89 7.25
N GLU A 297 -11.88 -4.43 6.04
CA GLU A 297 -13.06 -4.32 5.16
C GLU A 297 -14.30 -5.00 5.78
N THR A 298 -14.12 -6.16 6.41
CA THR A 298 -15.21 -6.87 7.11
C THR A 298 -15.72 -6.07 8.31
N GLU A 299 -14.82 -5.44 9.08
CA GLU A 299 -15.21 -4.54 10.17
C GLU A 299 -15.97 -3.31 9.68
N ARG A 300 -15.64 -2.80 8.50
CA ARG A 300 -16.25 -1.60 7.90
C ARG A 300 -17.48 -1.89 7.05
N PHE A 301 -17.89 -3.15 6.93
CA PHE A 301 -18.89 -3.53 5.93
C PHE A 301 -20.25 -2.83 6.11
N ASP A 302 -20.63 -2.46 7.34
CA ASP A 302 -21.85 -1.68 7.58
C ASP A 302 -21.76 -0.26 7.01
N ASP A 303 -20.57 0.35 6.97
CA ASP A 303 -20.38 1.64 6.31
C ASP A 303 -20.64 1.53 4.80
N TYR A 304 -20.27 0.40 4.18
CA TYR A 304 -20.52 0.15 2.77
C TYR A 304 -22.01 -0.12 2.51
N LEU A 305 -22.69 -0.91 3.36
CA LEU A 305 -24.13 -1.16 3.23
C LEU A 305 -24.99 0.08 3.47
N ARG A 306 -24.55 1.00 4.35
CA ARG A 306 -25.23 2.28 4.60
C ARG A 306 -25.30 3.16 3.34
N LEU A 307 -24.40 2.95 2.38
CA LEU A 307 -24.47 3.59 1.08
C LEU A 307 -25.61 3.07 0.20
N GLN A 308 -26.36 2.03 0.60
CA GLN A 308 -27.43 1.41 -0.21
C GLN A 308 -26.94 0.93 -1.61
N PRO A 309 -25.82 0.18 -1.69
CA PRO A 309 -25.31 -0.34 -2.95
C PRO A 309 -26.29 -1.29 -3.62
N ASP A 310 -26.30 -1.31 -4.95
CA ASP A 310 -26.87 -2.41 -5.75
C ASP A 310 -25.80 -3.49 -6.00
N LEU A 311 -24.55 -3.05 -6.14
CA LEU A 311 -23.40 -3.91 -6.35
C LEU A 311 -22.19 -3.47 -5.51
N ILE A 312 -21.54 -4.41 -4.85
CA ILE A 312 -20.22 -4.23 -4.24
C ILE A 312 -19.16 -4.87 -5.13
N VAL A 313 -18.09 -4.16 -5.45
CA VAL A 313 -16.94 -4.68 -6.22
C VAL A 313 -15.72 -4.68 -5.31
N HIS A 314 -15.16 -5.86 -5.02
CA HIS A 314 -13.95 -6.02 -4.22
C HIS A 314 -12.68 -6.17 -5.07
N TYR A 315 -11.68 -5.31 -4.83
CA TYR A 315 -10.33 -5.42 -5.40
C TYR A 315 -9.25 -5.17 -4.33
N ASN A 316 -8.83 -6.23 -3.63
CA ASN A 316 -7.74 -6.18 -2.65
C ASN A 316 -7.06 -7.55 -2.45
N LEU A 317 -5.83 -7.52 -1.95
CA LEU A 317 -5.06 -8.70 -1.52
C LEU A 317 -3.79 -8.30 -0.77
N VAL A 318 -3.07 -7.32 -1.31
CA VAL A 318 -1.65 -7.10 -0.98
C VAL A 318 -1.42 -6.85 0.50
N ASN A 319 -2.33 -6.14 1.18
CA ASN A 319 -2.19 -5.79 2.59
C ASN A 319 -2.39 -6.98 3.52
N ASP A 320 -3.15 -8.00 3.12
CA ASP A 320 -3.31 -9.25 3.88
C ASP A 320 -2.03 -10.09 3.86
N LEU A 321 -1.25 -9.98 2.79
CA LEU A 321 0.02 -10.70 2.62
C LEU A 321 1.15 -10.14 3.49
N ASN A 322 0.94 -9.03 4.21
CA ASN A 322 1.87 -8.60 5.27
C ASN A 322 1.99 -9.64 6.38
N ASN A 323 0.97 -10.49 6.58
CA ASN A 323 0.98 -11.58 7.55
C ASN A 323 1.80 -12.81 7.10
N LEU A 324 2.31 -12.84 5.86
CA LEU A 324 3.12 -13.96 5.35
C LEU A 324 4.29 -14.29 6.27
N LYS A 325 4.91 -13.26 6.87
CA LYS A 325 5.98 -13.44 7.86
C LYS A 325 5.56 -14.32 9.01
N ASP A 326 4.43 -13.99 9.62
CA ASP A 326 3.92 -14.68 10.80
C ASP A 326 3.48 -16.10 10.46
N TRP A 327 2.91 -16.31 9.27
CA TRP A 327 2.55 -17.65 8.79
C TRP A 327 3.77 -18.55 8.63
N MET A 328 4.90 -17.97 8.27
CA MET A 328 6.13 -18.67 7.93
C MET A 328 7.14 -18.74 9.07
N GLN A 329 6.99 -17.91 10.10
CA GLN A 329 7.83 -17.97 11.29
C GLN A 329 7.52 -19.22 12.12
N PRO A 330 8.53 -20.04 12.46
CA PRO A 330 8.32 -21.20 13.32
C PRO A 330 8.04 -20.78 14.76
N LYS A 331 7.09 -21.46 15.42
CA LYS A 331 6.79 -21.29 16.85
C LYS A 331 7.88 -21.90 17.72
N SER A 332 8.41 -23.06 17.33
CA SER A 332 9.58 -23.67 17.97
C SER A 332 10.27 -24.66 17.04
N ALA A 333 11.58 -24.88 17.25
CA ALA A 333 12.37 -25.84 16.49
C ALA A 333 11.91 -27.29 16.69
N PHE A 334 11.39 -27.61 17.88
CA PHE A 334 10.92 -28.96 18.20
C PHE A 334 9.54 -29.25 17.60
N ALA A 335 8.63 -28.27 17.60
CA ALA A 335 7.27 -28.47 17.09
C ALA A 335 7.20 -28.38 15.56
N GLU A 336 8.01 -27.51 14.94
CA GLU A 336 7.95 -27.25 13.50
C GLU A 336 9.35 -27.36 12.84
N PRO A 337 10.05 -28.51 12.92
CA PRO A 337 11.46 -28.64 12.51
C PRO A 337 11.71 -28.28 11.04
N LEU A 338 10.80 -28.67 10.13
CA LEU A 338 10.92 -28.32 8.72
C LEU A 338 10.77 -26.81 8.48
N LYS A 339 9.83 -26.17 9.19
CA LYS A 339 9.61 -24.72 9.12
C LYS A 339 10.82 -23.97 9.67
N THR A 340 11.41 -24.47 10.75
CA THR A 340 12.67 -23.96 11.31
C THR A 340 13.83 -24.11 10.32
N LEU A 341 13.96 -25.25 9.64
CA LEU A 341 14.99 -25.43 8.61
C LEU A 341 14.82 -24.43 7.47
N LYS A 342 13.59 -24.26 6.97
CA LYS A 342 13.26 -23.26 5.94
C LYS A 342 13.58 -21.85 6.44
N TRP A 343 13.20 -21.52 7.67
CA TRP A 343 13.47 -20.21 8.29
C TRP A 343 14.97 -19.91 8.41
N ILE A 344 15.78 -20.89 8.79
CA ILE A 344 17.24 -20.75 8.82
C ILE A 344 17.78 -20.62 7.39
N GLY A 345 17.27 -21.41 6.45
CA GLY A 345 17.65 -21.38 5.03
C GLY A 345 17.47 -20.00 4.39
N ARG A 346 16.53 -19.18 4.89
CA ARG A 346 16.33 -17.78 4.45
C ARG A 346 17.51 -16.86 4.69
N LYS A 347 18.42 -17.23 5.61
CA LYS A 347 19.67 -16.47 5.83
C LYS A 347 20.70 -16.69 4.72
N SER A 348 20.54 -17.73 3.90
CA SER A 348 21.36 -17.94 2.70
C SER A 348 20.85 -17.05 1.57
N SER A 349 21.73 -16.20 1.07
CA SER A 349 21.47 -15.34 -0.10
C SER A 349 21.24 -16.19 -1.34
N PHE A 350 21.98 -17.30 -1.48
CA PHE A 350 21.81 -18.21 -2.61
C PHE A 350 20.45 -18.91 -2.58
N LEU A 351 20.06 -19.53 -1.45
CA LEU A 351 18.75 -20.16 -1.33
C LEU A 351 17.61 -19.16 -1.48
N TYR A 352 17.74 -17.97 -0.88
CA TYR A 352 16.71 -16.94 -0.98
C TYR A 352 16.48 -16.45 -2.41
N ASN A 353 17.54 -16.16 -3.16
CA ASN A 353 17.41 -15.55 -4.49
C ASN A 353 17.23 -16.59 -5.63
N ARG A 354 17.72 -17.82 -5.45
CA ARG A 354 17.67 -18.86 -6.50
C ARG A 354 16.62 -19.93 -6.25
N PHE A 355 16.26 -20.16 -4.98
CA PHE A 355 15.40 -21.26 -4.57
C PHE A 355 14.36 -20.84 -3.52
N ASN A 356 13.86 -19.59 -3.58
CA ASN A 356 12.92 -19.05 -2.60
C ASN A 356 11.71 -19.98 -2.38
N ARG A 357 11.21 -20.60 -3.46
CA ARG A 357 10.07 -21.53 -3.43
C ARG A 357 10.27 -22.71 -2.47
N LEU A 358 11.50 -23.20 -2.28
CA LEU A 358 11.81 -24.27 -1.31
C LEU A 358 11.68 -23.80 0.14
N LEU A 359 11.82 -22.50 0.37
CA LEU A 359 11.74 -21.88 1.68
C LEU A 359 10.27 -21.56 2.04
N MET A 360 9.36 -21.51 1.06
CA MET A 360 7.93 -21.22 1.27
C MET A 360 7.19 -22.39 1.94
N LEU A 361 5.98 -22.11 2.43
CA LEU A 361 5.03 -23.17 2.81
C LEU A 361 4.74 -24.10 1.62
N SER A 362 4.25 -25.30 1.90
CA SER A 362 3.65 -26.13 0.86
C SER A 362 2.43 -25.43 0.26
N GLU A 363 2.01 -25.85 -0.93
CA GLU A 363 0.81 -25.28 -1.56
C GLU A 363 -0.45 -25.52 -0.72
N THR A 364 -0.61 -26.73 -0.19
CA THR A 364 -1.72 -27.08 0.72
C THR A 364 -1.75 -26.20 1.97
N GLU A 365 -0.59 -25.97 2.61
CA GLU A 365 -0.51 -25.10 3.78
C GLU A 365 -0.81 -23.64 3.40
N MET A 366 -0.27 -23.15 2.29
CA MET A 366 -0.53 -21.78 1.83
C MET A 366 -2.01 -21.57 1.50
N GLU A 367 -2.62 -22.54 0.81
CA GLU A 367 -4.05 -22.54 0.53
C GLU A 367 -4.87 -22.50 1.82
N ALA A 368 -4.52 -23.33 2.81
CA ALA A 368 -5.19 -23.32 4.12
C ALA A 368 -5.08 -21.94 4.80
N ARG A 369 -3.92 -21.28 4.78
CA ARG A 369 -3.76 -19.93 5.35
C ARG A 369 -4.60 -18.88 4.63
N LEU A 370 -4.61 -18.91 3.31
CA LEU A 370 -5.44 -18.00 2.50
C LEU A 370 -6.93 -18.25 2.76
N ARG A 371 -7.34 -19.52 2.93
CA ARG A 371 -8.72 -19.90 3.27
C ARG A 371 -9.14 -19.42 4.65
N GLU A 372 -8.31 -19.64 5.67
CA GLU A 372 -8.56 -19.26 7.07
C GLU A 372 -8.62 -17.75 7.27
N GLY A 373 -7.83 -16.98 6.51
CA GLY A 373 -7.82 -15.52 6.57
C GLY A 373 -8.73 -14.89 5.51
N ILE A 374 -8.16 -14.68 4.33
CA ILE A 374 -8.71 -13.77 3.32
C ILE A 374 -10.04 -14.30 2.74
N ILE A 375 -10.08 -15.58 2.36
CA ILE A 375 -11.30 -16.16 1.77
C ILE A 375 -12.42 -16.26 2.81
N ALA A 376 -12.11 -16.52 4.08
CA ALA A 376 -13.10 -16.49 5.16
C ALA A 376 -13.72 -15.09 5.35
N ASN A 377 -12.89 -14.04 5.29
CA ASN A 377 -13.36 -12.66 5.32
C ASN A 377 -14.25 -12.33 4.10
N LEU A 378 -13.81 -12.70 2.90
CA LEU A 378 -14.61 -12.52 1.68
C LEU A 378 -15.94 -13.27 1.73
N ARG A 379 -15.97 -14.49 2.26
CA ARG A 379 -17.21 -15.26 2.48
C ARG A 379 -18.14 -14.56 3.46
N THR A 380 -17.59 -13.98 4.53
CA THR A 380 -18.35 -13.21 5.52
C THR A 380 -19.00 -11.98 4.88
N MET A 381 -18.22 -11.22 4.09
CA MET A 381 -18.73 -10.08 3.33
C MET A 381 -19.81 -10.49 2.32
N ALA A 382 -19.59 -11.58 1.59
CA ALA A 382 -20.57 -12.12 0.63
C ALA A 382 -21.90 -12.50 1.30
N SER A 383 -21.84 -13.18 2.45
CA SER A 383 -23.04 -13.54 3.22
C SER A 383 -23.80 -12.31 3.72
N ARG A 384 -23.08 -11.26 4.15
CA ARG A 384 -23.68 -10.00 4.58
C ARG A 384 -24.30 -9.23 3.41
N ALA A 385 -23.65 -9.18 2.25
CA ALA A 385 -24.20 -8.58 1.03
C ALA A 385 -25.51 -9.29 0.62
N GLN A 386 -25.48 -10.63 0.58
CA GLN A 386 -26.65 -11.44 0.23
C GLN A 386 -27.81 -11.21 1.20
N THR A 387 -27.53 -11.16 2.51
CA THR A 387 -28.55 -10.87 3.55
C THR A 387 -29.17 -9.49 3.35
N ALA A 388 -28.39 -8.52 2.89
CA ALA A 388 -28.85 -7.17 2.58
C ALA A 388 -29.50 -7.04 1.18
N GLY A 389 -29.59 -8.13 0.40
CA GLY A 389 -30.11 -8.10 -0.97
C GLY A 389 -29.19 -7.41 -1.98
N VAL A 390 -27.89 -7.29 -1.67
CA VAL A 390 -26.88 -6.60 -2.48
C VAL A 390 -26.05 -7.61 -3.25
N GLN A 391 -25.81 -7.37 -4.54
CA GLN A 391 -24.90 -8.20 -5.34
C GLN A 391 -23.44 -7.93 -4.95
N MET A 392 -22.59 -8.96 -5.04
CA MET A 392 -21.16 -8.81 -4.82
C MET A 392 -20.37 -9.41 -5.98
N ALA A 393 -19.38 -8.65 -6.43
CA ALA A 393 -18.37 -9.06 -7.38
C ALA A 393 -16.99 -9.09 -6.71
N VAL A 394 -16.19 -10.10 -7.02
CA VAL A 394 -14.82 -10.22 -6.54
C VAL A 394 -13.90 -10.33 -7.74
N CYS A 395 -12.94 -9.42 -7.80
CA CYS A 395 -11.91 -9.43 -8.81
C CYS A 395 -10.80 -10.41 -8.46
N SER A 396 -10.23 -11.09 -9.46
CA SER A 396 -8.87 -11.59 -9.33
C SER A 396 -7.89 -10.42 -9.15
N PHE A 397 -6.83 -10.63 -8.39
CA PHE A 397 -5.83 -9.61 -8.10
C PHE A 397 -4.70 -9.68 -9.13
N ALA A 398 -4.46 -8.58 -9.82
CA ALA A 398 -3.42 -8.50 -10.84
C ALA A 398 -2.04 -8.22 -10.21
N TYR A 399 -0.99 -8.73 -10.85
CA TYR A 399 0.39 -8.67 -10.40
C TYR A 399 1.34 -8.58 -11.61
N PRO A 400 2.61 -8.15 -11.42
CA PRO A 400 3.61 -8.16 -12.48
C PRO A 400 3.78 -9.55 -13.11
N ALA A 401 3.73 -9.60 -14.44
CA ALA A 401 3.75 -10.81 -15.27
C ALA A 401 5.15 -11.46 -15.30
N VAL A 402 5.49 -12.25 -14.26
CA VAL A 402 6.83 -12.80 -13.98
C VAL A 402 7.43 -13.64 -15.11
N GLU A 403 6.59 -14.24 -15.92
CA GLU A 403 6.97 -15.10 -17.05
C GLU A 403 7.50 -14.33 -18.27
N ILE A 404 7.18 -13.04 -18.39
CA ILE A 404 7.67 -12.19 -19.50
C ILE A 404 8.79 -11.23 -19.09
N MET A 405 9.05 -11.10 -17.78
CA MET A 405 10.03 -10.15 -17.26
C MET A 405 11.48 -10.61 -17.46
N SER A 406 12.36 -9.65 -17.76
CA SER A 406 13.81 -9.86 -17.73
C SER A 406 14.32 -10.08 -16.30
N GLN A 407 15.52 -10.64 -16.12
CA GLN A 407 16.08 -10.81 -14.77
C GLN A 407 16.30 -9.47 -14.06
N THR A 408 16.77 -8.43 -14.75
CA THR A 408 16.95 -7.09 -14.17
C THR A 408 15.64 -6.50 -13.67
N GLU A 409 14.55 -6.77 -14.38
CA GLU A 409 13.21 -6.32 -14.00
C GLU A 409 12.67 -7.08 -12.79
N LYS A 410 12.89 -8.40 -12.72
CA LYS A 410 12.60 -9.19 -11.52
C LYS A 410 13.41 -8.70 -10.32
N ASP A 411 14.70 -8.42 -10.53
CA ASP A 411 15.60 -7.88 -9.50
C ASP A 411 15.11 -6.50 -9.01
N PHE A 412 14.53 -5.66 -9.90
CA PHE A 412 13.88 -4.40 -9.52
C PHE A 412 12.67 -4.61 -8.60
N PHE A 413 11.73 -5.48 -8.97
CA PHE A 413 10.58 -5.77 -8.12
C PHE A 413 11.00 -6.41 -6.79
N ASN A 414 11.96 -7.34 -6.80
CA ASN A 414 12.53 -7.94 -5.61
C ASN A 414 13.14 -6.88 -4.68
N TRP A 415 13.90 -5.94 -5.22
CA TRP A 415 14.47 -4.82 -4.46
C TRP A 415 13.40 -3.91 -3.85
N ARG A 416 12.38 -3.52 -4.63
CA ARG A 416 11.23 -2.71 -4.16
C ARG A 416 10.47 -3.41 -3.04
N MET A 417 10.19 -4.69 -3.21
CA MET A 417 9.51 -5.49 -2.19
C MET A 417 10.36 -5.62 -0.92
N ASN A 418 11.65 -5.98 -1.03
CA ASN A 418 12.52 -6.10 0.14
C ASN A 418 12.63 -4.81 0.96
N THR A 419 12.49 -3.65 0.32
CA THR A 419 12.61 -2.33 0.98
C THR A 419 11.27 -1.78 1.50
N GLY A 420 10.12 -2.26 1.01
CA GLY A 420 8.80 -1.69 1.37
C GLY A 420 7.66 -2.67 1.67
N PHE A 421 7.79 -3.96 1.35
CA PHE A 421 6.70 -4.94 1.43
C PHE A 421 7.15 -6.32 1.94
N SER A 422 6.49 -6.87 2.96
CA SER A 422 6.72 -8.23 3.51
C SER A 422 8.15 -8.55 4.05
N GLY A 423 9.06 -7.57 4.09
CA GLY A 423 10.33 -7.67 4.82
C GLY A 423 11.29 -8.75 4.33
N GLY A 424 11.34 -9.00 3.02
CA GLY A 424 12.32 -9.92 2.42
C GLY A 424 12.03 -11.40 2.65
N ILE A 425 10.76 -11.80 2.53
CA ILE A 425 10.33 -13.19 2.70
C ILE A 425 10.04 -13.87 1.37
N VAL A 426 9.54 -13.09 0.41
CA VAL A 426 9.19 -13.53 -0.94
C VAL A 426 10.01 -12.77 -1.97
N THR A 427 10.28 -13.46 -3.08
CA THR A 427 10.64 -12.84 -4.35
C THR A 427 9.38 -12.57 -5.17
N ILE A 428 9.47 -11.80 -6.25
CA ILE A 428 8.36 -11.51 -7.15
C ILE A 428 7.76 -12.80 -7.75
N GLU A 429 8.56 -13.83 -8.00
CA GLU A 429 8.07 -15.13 -8.49
C GLU A 429 7.28 -15.89 -7.43
N THR A 430 7.73 -15.86 -6.17
CA THR A 430 7.01 -16.53 -5.08
C THR A 430 5.80 -15.73 -4.63
N TYR A 431 5.82 -14.41 -4.76
CA TYR A 431 4.64 -13.57 -4.63
C TYR A 431 3.61 -13.90 -5.71
N ALA A 432 4.00 -13.93 -6.99
CA ALA A 432 3.14 -14.34 -8.09
C ALA A 432 2.47 -15.70 -7.83
N TRP A 433 3.24 -16.70 -7.38
CA TRP A 433 2.72 -18.00 -6.99
C TRP A 433 1.66 -17.93 -5.86
N VAL A 434 1.85 -17.09 -4.83
CA VAL A 434 0.83 -16.90 -3.77
C VAL A 434 -0.43 -16.24 -4.34
N VAL A 435 -0.27 -15.23 -5.20
CA VAL A 435 -1.39 -14.53 -5.85
C VAL A 435 -2.17 -15.47 -6.77
N GLU A 436 -1.51 -16.39 -7.47
CA GLU A 436 -2.15 -17.42 -8.30
C GLU A 436 -3.02 -18.38 -7.48
N ILE A 437 -2.55 -18.82 -6.31
CA ILE A 437 -3.36 -19.62 -5.38
C ILE A 437 -4.58 -18.81 -4.94
N TYR A 438 -4.38 -17.56 -4.52
CA TYR A 438 -5.48 -16.67 -4.13
C TYR A 438 -6.52 -16.49 -5.25
N ASN A 439 -6.09 -16.20 -6.48
CA ASN A 439 -6.99 -15.98 -7.61
C ASN A 439 -7.81 -17.24 -7.95
N ARG A 440 -7.21 -18.43 -7.84
CA ARG A 440 -7.96 -19.70 -7.94
C ARG A 440 -8.99 -19.85 -6.84
N LEU A 441 -8.64 -19.52 -5.59
CA LEU A 441 -9.56 -19.57 -4.45
C LEU A 441 -10.72 -18.57 -4.59
N VAL A 442 -10.46 -17.35 -5.08
CA VAL A 442 -11.50 -16.35 -5.36
C VAL A 442 -12.47 -16.86 -6.41
N ARG A 443 -11.96 -17.43 -7.50
CA ARG A 443 -12.80 -18.03 -8.55
C ARG A 443 -13.67 -19.16 -8.01
N ASP A 444 -13.12 -20.02 -7.16
CA ASP A 444 -13.87 -21.09 -6.50
C ASP A 444 -14.94 -20.53 -5.56
N LEU A 445 -14.61 -19.50 -4.75
CA LEU A 445 -15.55 -18.79 -3.88
C LEU A 445 -16.70 -18.18 -4.68
N CYS A 446 -16.41 -17.49 -5.78
CA CYS A 446 -17.45 -16.90 -6.63
C CYS A 446 -18.38 -17.95 -7.20
N ARG A 447 -17.84 -19.10 -7.66
CA ARG A 447 -18.65 -20.22 -8.14
C ARG A 447 -19.50 -20.84 -7.03
N GLU A 448 -18.95 -21.03 -5.83
CA GLU A 448 -19.62 -21.66 -4.69
C GLU A 448 -20.78 -20.79 -4.15
N HIS A 449 -20.59 -19.47 -4.11
CA HIS A 449 -21.53 -18.53 -3.49
C HIS A 449 -22.35 -17.71 -4.50
N GLY A 450 -22.23 -18.00 -5.81
CA GLY A 450 -22.96 -17.28 -6.86
C GLY A 450 -22.56 -15.81 -6.99
N LEU A 451 -21.30 -15.46 -6.69
CA LEU A 451 -20.77 -14.11 -6.83
C LEU A 451 -20.30 -13.86 -8.27
N ILE A 452 -20.21 -12.59 -8.67
CA ILE A 452 -19.66 -12.21 -9.97
C ILE A 452 -18.13 -12.30 -9.90
N TYR A 453 -17.52 -13.14 -10.72
CA TYR A 453 -16.06 -13.20 -10.85
C TYR A 453 -15.58 -12.21 -11.92
N ILE A 454 -14.63 -11.34 -11.57
CA ILE A 454 -14.03 -10.39 -12.53
C ILE A 454 -12.57 -10.78 -12.81
N PRO A 455 -12.22 -11.21 -14.03
CA PRO A 455 -10.90 -11.75 -14.37
C PRO A 455 -9.87 -10.65 -14.68
N VAL A 456 -9.55 -9.79 -13.70
CA VAL A 456 -8.58 -8.70 -13.88
C VAL A 456 -7.17 -9.24 -14.12
N ALA A 457 -6.68 -10.15 -13.26
CA ALA A 457 -5.34 -10.71 -13.34
C ALA A 457 -5.08 -11.44 -14.67
N GLU A 458 -6.10 -12.10 -15.21
CA GLU A 458 -6.01 -12.85 -16.46
C GLU A 458 -5.96 -11.94 -17.70
N ARG A 459 -6.47 -10.71 -17.58
CA ARG A 459 -6.66 -9.78 -18.71
C ARG A 459 -5.77 -8.53 -18.61
N LEU A 460 -5.11 -8.32 -17.48
CA LEU A 460 -4.13 -7.26 -17.24
C LEU A 460 -2.75 -7.88 -16.98
N ARG A 461 -1.92 -7.91 -18.02
CA ARG A 461 -0.53 -8.40 -17.94
C ARG A 461 0.43 -7.24 -18.15
N GLY A 462 1.64 -7.36 -17.61
CA GLY A 462 2.73 -6.42 -17.82
C GLY A 462 3.77 -6.43 -16.70
N GLY A 463 4.90 -5.77 -16.93
CA GLY A 463 5.97 -5.54 -15.96
C GLY A 463 6.03 -4.07 -15.53
N THR A 464 7.23 -3.48 -15.58
CA THR A 464 7.51 -2.09 -15.18
C THR A 464 6.87 -1.03 -16.06
N GLU A 465 6.33 -1.40 -17.22
CA GLU A 465 5.51 -0.50 -18.04
C GLU A 465 4.10 -0.32 -17.47
N ALA A 466 3.61 -1.28 -16.70
CA ALA A 466 2.27 -1.33 -16.12
C ALA A 466 2.27 -1.03 -14.62
N TYR A 467 3.29 -1.51 -13.90
CA TYR A 467 3.35 -1.47 -12.44
C TYR A 467 4.54 -0.66 -11.90
N SER A 468 4.29 0.12 -10.84
CA SER A 468 5.32 0.85 -10.09
C SER A 468 5.94 0.02 -8.95
N ASP A 469 5.22 -1.00 -8.50
CA ASP A 469 5.68 -2.00 -7.53
C ASP A 469 4.89 -3.31 -7.74
N GLN A 470 4.81 -4.19 -6.75
CA GLN A 470 4.14 -5.49 -6.89
C GLN A 470 2.61 -5.42 -7.09
N CYS A 471 1.97 -4.25 -6.95
CA CYS A 471 0.52 -4.12 -7.07
C CYS A 471 0.00 -2.77 -7.62
N HIS A 472 0.70 -1.66 -7.38
CA HIS A 472 0.28 -0.32 -7.83
C HIS A 472 0.61 -0.12 -9.29
N MET A 473 -0.31 0.56 -9.99
CA MET A 473 -0.34 0.63 -11.44
C MET A 473 -0.13 2.06 -11.94
N PHE A 474 0.51 2.20 -13.09
CA PHE A 474 0.45 3.45 -13.85
C PHE A 474 -0.97 3.66 -14.41
N LEU A 475 -1.33 4.90 -14.75
CA LEU A 475 -2.69 5.29 -15.15
C LEU A 475 -3.21 4.46 -16.33
N ASN A 476 -2.37 4.11 -17.30
CA ASN A 476 -2.76 3.26 -18.43
C ASN A 476 -3.18 1.85 -17.99
N ALA A 477 -2.46 1.25 -17.04
CA ALA A 477 -2.80 -0.05 -16.48
C ALA A 477 -4.04 0.03 -15.57
N MET A 478 -4.20 1.14 -14.82
CA MET A 478 -5.42 1.39 -14.04
C MET A 478 -6.65 1.58 -14.93
N GLN A 479 -6.52 2.28 -16.06
CA GLN A 479 -7.58 2.39 -17.07
C GLN A 479 -7.94 1.01 -17.59
N ARG A 480 -6.94 0.18 -17.93
CA ARG A 480 -7.19 -1.19 -18.38
C ARG A 480 -7.86 -2.05 -17.31
N LYS A 481 -7.48 -1.93 -16.03
CA LYS A 481 -8.17 -2.55 -14.89
C LYS A 481 -9.64 -2.12 -14.84
N ALA A 482 -9.92 -0.82 -14.94
CA ALA A 482 -11.27 -0.28 -14.94
C ALA A 482 -12.11 -0.79 -16.13
N GLU A 483 -11.52 -0.90 -17.33
CA GLU A 483 -12.18 -1.47 -18.51
C GLU A 483 -12.64 -2.91 -18.28
N ILE A 484 -11.74 -3.76 -17.77
CA ILE A 484 -12.06 -5.17 -17.51
C ILE A 484 -13.21 -5.28 -16.49
N ILE A 485 -13.16 -4.47 -15.43
CA ILE A 485 -14.23 -4.41 -14.43
C ILE A 485 -15.53 -3.91 -15.05
N ALA A 486 -15.50 -2.82 -15.82
CA ALA A 486 -16.67 -2.24 -16.45
C ALA A 486 -17.34 -3.19 -17.43
N GLU A 487 -16.56 -3.89 -18.26
CA GLU A 487 -17.07 -4.86 -19.21
C GLU A 487 -17.85 -5.99 -18.53
N THR A 488 -17.34 -6.52 -17.41
CA THR A 488 -18.02 -7.56 -16.63
C THR A 488 -19.23 -6.98 -15.91
N VAL A 489 -19.05 -5.90 -15.13
CA VAL A 489 -20.13 -5.31 -14.31
C VAL A 489 -21.33 -4.90 -15.15
N THR A 490 -21.10 -4.20 -16.27
CA THR A 490 -22.20 -3.74 -17.15
C THR A 490 -23.02 -4.88 -17.76
N ALA A 491 -22.50 -6.10 -17.86
CA ALA A 491 -23.27 -7.26 -18.30
C ALA A 491 -24.30 -7.73 -17.26
N HIS A 492 -24.18 -7.27 -16.01
CA HIS A 492 -25.05 -7.61 -14.88
C HIS A 492 -25.96 -6.46 -14.43
N ILE A 493 -25.81 -5.27 -15.00
CA ILE A 493 -26.67 -4.12 -14.70
C ILE A 493 -27.92 -4.19 -15.56
N GLN A 494 -29.09 -4.16 -14.93
CA GLN A 494 -30.37 -3.91 -15.58
C GLN A 494 -30.84 -2.51 -15.15
N ILE A 495 -31.02 -1.63 -16.12
CA ILE A 495 -31.61 -0.31 -15.89
C ILE A 495 -33.07 -0.43 -16.31
N GLU A 496 -33.97 -0.26 -15.33
CA GLU A 496 -35.42 -0.16 -15.56
C GLU A 496 -35.83 1.24 -16.02
#